data_AF-A0A956CKJ1-F1
#
_entry.id   AF-A0A956CKJ1-F1
#
_cell.length_a   1.000
_cell.length_b   1.000
_cell.length_c   1.000
_cell.angle_alpha   90.00
_cell.angle_beta   90.00
_cell.angle_gamma   90.00
#
_symmetry.space_group_name_H-M   'P 1'
#
loop_
_entity.id
_entity.type
_entity.pdbx_description
1 polymer ?
#
loop_
_entity_poly.entity_id
_entity_poly.type
_entity_poly.pdbx_seq_one_letter_code
_entity_poly.pdbx_strand_id
1 'polypeptide(L)'
;MTGSPRIGIDLGTTHSALAWLAEDGDARVEMLDVPTVTAPGTIGAAPLLASFLYLPNANEFANGDLTLPWGEDRASLVGELARERGGQTPLRLVSSAKSWLSHAASDRRGAILPVEAAEDVTRVSPVEASTRYLTHLARAWDAAHPEAPIRNANVVLTVPASFDPVARELTAEAATKAGIESLTLLEEPQAALYAWIERMGDGWREHLSVGDLVLVIDVGGGTTDFSLIAIEEEDGQLAPRRVAVGDHILL
;
A
#
# COMPACT_ATOMS: atom_id res chain seq x y z
N MET A 1 -28.01 8.78 -7.33
CA MET A 1 -26.74 9.25 -6.77
C MET A 1 -26.03 7.99 -6.32
N THR A 2 -25.04 7.54 -7.07
CA THR A 2 -24.13 6.47 -6.62
C THR A 2 -23.36 7.00 -5.41
N GLY A 3 -23.13 6.17 -4.40
CA GLY A 3 -22.42 6.58 -3.20
C GLY A 3 -20.96 6.97 -3.51
N SER A 4 -20.28 7.64 -2.57
CA SER A 4 -18.83 7.76 -2.63
C SER A 4 -18.19 6.37 -2.73
N PRO A 5 -17.24 6.13 -3.66
CA PRO A 5 -16.57 4.84 -3.76
C PRO A 5 -15.95 4.42 -2.43
N ARG A 6 -15.97 3.13 -2.14
CA ARG A 6 -15.37 2.55 -0.94
C ARG A 6 -14.16 1.74 -1.37
N ILE A 7 -12.98 2.21 -1.01
CA ILE A 7 -11.70 1.67 -1.48
C ILE A 7 -10.87 1.21 -0.28
N GLY A 8 -10.26 0.04 -0.39
CA GLY A 8 -9.22 -0.45 0.50
C GLY A 8 -7.87 -0.43 -0.21
N ILE A 9 -6.83 0.08 0.45
CA ILE A 9 -5.45 0.04 -0.04
C ILE A 9 -4.60 -0.70 0.98
N ASP A 10 -3.86 -1.70 0.51
CA ASP A 10 -2.71 -2.23 1.23
C ASP A 10 -1.44 -1.65 0.64
N LEU A 11 -0.75 -0.81 1.42
CA LEU A 11 0.55 -0.24 1.05
C LEU A 11 1.64 -1.10 1.67
N GLY A 12 2.01 -2.23 1.06
CA GLY A 12 2.97 -3.16 1.64
C GLY A 12 4.43 -2.79 1.41
N THR A 13 5.33 -3.51 2.10
CA THR A 13 6.79 -3.31 1.98
C THR A 13 7.32 -3.73 0.61
N THR A 14 6.76 -4.81 0.04
CA THR A 14 7.18 -5.39 -1.24
C THR A 14 6.14 -5.23 -2.34
N HIS A 15 4.86 -5.43 -2.02
CA HIS A 15 3.75 -5.26 -2.93
C HIS A 15 2.67 -4.42 -2.27
N SER A 16 1.96 -3.65 -3.09
CA SER A 16 0.78 -2.90 -2.70
C SER A 16 -0.41 -3.35 -3.54
N ALA A 17 -1.61 -3.16 -3.02
CA ALA A 17 -2.84 -3.53 -3.71
C ALA A 17 -3.93 -2.50 -3.47
N LEU A 18 -4.87 -2.40 -4.40
CA LEU A 18 -6.08 -1.59 -4.26
C LEU A 18 -7.28 -2.49 -4.54
N ALA A 19 -8.24 -2.47 -3.64
CA ALA A 19 -9.52 -3.14 -3.77
C ALA A 19 -10.66 -2.13 -3.59
N TRP A 20 -11.84 -2.43 -4.14
CA TRP A 20 -13.03 -1.61 -3.93
C TRP A 20 -14.27 -2.47 -3.76
N LEU A 21 -15.33 -1.87 -3.24
CA LEU A 21 -16.64 -2.50 -3.14
C LEU A 21 -17.48 -2.15 -4.37
N ALA A 22 -17.70 -3.13 -5.25
CA ALA A 22 -18.53 -2.95 -6.44
C ALA A 22 -20.01 -2.90 -6.04
N GLU A 23 -20.75 -1.92 -6.56
CA GLU A 23 -22.17 -1.70 -6.24
C GLU A 23 -23.13 -2.46 -7.18
N ASP A 24 -22.60 -3.28 -8.09
CA ASP A 24 -23.39 -4.07 -9.05
C ASP A 24 -23.99 -5.32 -8.38
N GLY A 25 -25.12 -5.13 -7.69
CA GLY A 25 -25.88 -6.22 -7.08
C GLY A 25 -25.50 -6.47 -5.62
N ASP A 26 -25.02 -7.67 -5.31
CA ASP A 26 -24.53 -8.00 -3.97
C ASP A 26 -23.15 -7.39 -3.81
N ALA A 27 -22.98 -6.53 -2.79
CA ALA A 27 -21.77 -5.73 -2.62
C ALA A 27 -20.54 -6.64 -2.49
N ARG A 28 -19.71 -6.68 -3.54
CA ARG A 28 -18.55 -7.59 -3.64
C ARG A 28 -17.24 -6.83 -3.66
N VAL A 29 -16.23 -7.37 -3.00
CA VAL A 29 -14.88 -6.80 -3.05
C VAL A 29 -14.21 -7.23 -4.36
N GLU A 30 -13.74 -6.25 -5.13
CA GLU A 30 -12.97 -6.46 -6.36
C GLU A 30 -11.57 -5.87 -6.22
N MET A 31 -10.60 -6.52 -6.84
CA MET A 31 -9.21 -6.04 -6.91
C MET A 31 -9.01 -5.24 -8.19
N LEU A 32 -8.32 -4.11 -8.10
CA LEU A 32 -7.88 -3.36 -9.28
C LEU A 32 -6.68 -4.07 -9.91
N ASP A 33 -6.78 -4.43 -11.18
CA ASP A 33 -5.61 -4.75 -11.99
C ASP A 33 -4.83 -3.47 -12.30
N VAL A 34 -3.71 -3.27 -11.61
CA VAL A 34 -2.92 -2.04 -11.66
C VAL A 34 -2.03 -2.04 -12.90
N PRO A 35 -2.19 -1.09 -13.84
CA PRO A 35 -1.32 -0.97 -14.99
C PRO A 35 0.10 -0.58 -14.55
N THR A 36 1.11 -1.28 -15.08
CA THR A 36 2.53 -0.99 -14.85
C THR A 36 3.32 -1.19 -16.13
N VAL A 37 4.43 -0.45 -16.26
CA VAL A 37 5.39 -0.72 -17.33
C VAL A 37 6.14 -2.01 -16.94
N THR A 38 6.05 -3.05 -17.77
CA THR A 38 6.71 -4.34 -17.54
C THR A 38 7.99 -4.48 -18.36
N ALA A 39 8.08 -3.76 -19.48
CA ALA A 39 9.27 -3.55 -20.27
C ALA A 39 9.16 -2.19 -20.96
N PRO A 40 10.26 -1.57 -21.42
CA PRO A 40 10.19 -0.32 -22.18
C PRO A 40 9.14 -0.38 -23.31
N GLY A 41 8.16 0.52 -23.27
CA GLY A 41 7.06 0.60 -24.23
C GLY A 41 5.97 -0.47 -24.10
N THR A 42 6.02 -1.30 -23.04
CA THR A 42 5.08 -2.39 -22.79
C THR A 42 4.39 -2.23 -21.44
N ILE A 43 3.05 -2.26 -21.45
CA ILE A 43 2.22 -2.18 -20.24
C ILE A 43 1.64 -3.56 -19.94
N GLY A 44 1.77 -4.01 -18.70
CA GLY A 44 1.01 -5.12 -18.13
C GLY A 44 0.07 -4.62 -17.04
N ALA A 45 -0.88 -5.45 -16.62
CA ALA A 45 -1.73 -5.16 -15.47
C ALA A 45 -1.79 -6.40 -14.57
N ALA A 46 -1.74 -6.17 -13.26
CA ALA A 46 -1.78 -7.23 -12.25
C ALA A 46 -2.42 -6.67 -10.96
N PRO A 47 -3.04 -7.53 -10.13
CA PRO A 47 -3.71 -7.07 -8.91
C PRO A 47 -2.73 -6.58 -7.82
N LEU A 48 -1.43 -6.86 -7.98
CA LEU A 48 -0.37 -6.44 -7.06
C LEU A 48 0.59 -5.49 -7.78
N LEU A 49 0.78 -4.31 -7.21
CA LEU A 49 1.80 -3.34 -7.60
C LEU A 49 3.09 -3.61 -6.83
N ALA A 50 4.19 -3.89 -7.51
CA ALA A 50 5.50 -3.97 -6.86
C ALA A 50 5.87 -2.60 -6.24
N SER A 51 6.13 -2.56 -4.94
CA SER A 51 6.40 -1.35 -4.14
C SER A 51 7.88 -0.94 -4.22
N PHE A 52 8.32 -0.72 -5.45
CA PHE A 52 9.68 -0.37 -5.83
C PHE A 52 9.64 0.91 -6.65
N LEU A 53 10.54 1.84 -6.32
CA LEU A 53 10.72 3.10 -7.02
C LEU A 53 12.13 3.12 -7.62
N TYR A 54 12.21 3.30 -8.94
CA TYR A 54 13.47 3.44 -9.65
C TYR A 54 13.66 4.89 -10.14
N LEU A 55 14.88 5.40 -9.96
CA LEU A 55 15.26 6.78 -10.29
C LEU A 55 16.23 6.77 -11.50
N PRO A 56 15.70 6.81 -12.73
CA PRO A 56 16.49 6.60 -13.93
C PRO A 56 17.42 7.77 -14.23
N ASN A 57 18.42 7.52 -15.07
CA ASN A 57 19.14 8.59 -15.73
C ASN A 57 18.28 9.27 -16.79
N ALA A 58 18.55 10.56 -17.06
CA ALA A 58 17.81 11.36 -18.05
C ALA A 58 17.73 10.72 -19.45
N ASN A 59 18.74 9.90 -19.81
CA ASN A 59 18.85 9.24 -21.12
C ASN A 59 18.75 7.71 -21.03
N GLU A 60 18.30 7.15 -19.90
CA GLU A 60 18.21 5.69 -19.73
C GLU A 60 17.07 5.07 -20.56
N PHE A 61 15.97 5.80 -20.69
CA PHE A 61 14.78 5.40 -21.43
C PHE A 61 14.47 6.38 -22.55
N ALA A 62 14.05 5.84 -23.69
CA ALA A 62 13.57 6.62 -24.81
C ALA A 62 12.21 7.25 -24.50
N ASN A 63 11.84 8.27 -25.28
CA ASN A 63 10.53 8.91 -25.13
C ASN A 63 9.42 7.90 -25.42
N GLY A 64 8.44 7.80 -24.52
CA GLY A 64 7.34 6.85 -24.65
C GLY A 64 7.58 5.50 -23.96
N ASP A 65 8.82 5.17 -23.59
CA ASP A 65 9.16 3.87 -22.97
C ASP A 65 8.44 3.66 -21.63
N LEU A 66 8.17 4.75 -20.91
CA LEU A 66 7.55 4.72 -19.58
C LEU A 66 6.10 5.21 -19.58
N THR A 67 5.45 5.27 -20.75
CA THR A 67 4.08 5.80 -20.85
C THR A 67 3.08 4.85 -20.19
N LEU A 68 2.28 5.39 -19.27
CA LEU A 68 1.12 4.75 -18.66
C LEU A 68 -0.18 5.40 -19.17
N PRO A 69 -1.38 4.84 -18.89
CA PRO A 69 -2.65 5.40 -19.35
C PRO A 69 -2.90 6.87 -18.93
N TRP A 70 -2.26 7.30 -17.84
CA TRP A 70 -2.33 8.66 -17.29
C TRP A 70 -1.10 9.53 -17.64
N GLY A 71 -0.28 9.10 -18.60
CA GLY A 71 0.90 9.82 -19.06
C GLY A 71 2.23 9.21 -18.62
N GLU A 72 3.30 9.96 -18.84
CA GLU A 72 4.68 9.53 -18.62
C GLU A 72 5.36 10.39 -17.54
N ASP A 73 6.05 9.75 -16.60
CA ASP A 73 7.01 10.40 -15.70
C ASP A 73 8.42 9.85 -16.00
N ARG A 74 9.31 10.73 -16.45
CA ARG A 74 10.69 10.37 -16.80
C ARG A 74 11.66 10.53 -15.63
N ALA A 75 11.21 11.13 -14.52
CA ALA A 75 12.01 11.29 -13.31
C ALA A 75 11.90 10.07 -12.38
N SER A 76 10.85 9.26 -12.54
CA SER A 76 10.72 8.03 -11.79
C SER A 76 9.80 6.98 -12.41
N LEU A 77 10.02 5.74 -11.98
CA LEU A 77 9.23 4.58 -12.35
C LEU A 77 8.83 3.82 -11.08
N VAL A 78 7.58 3.39 -11.00
CA VAL A 78 7.06 2.52 -9.94
C VAL A 78 6.59 1.19 -10.55
N GLY A 79 6.80 0.08 -9.84
CA GLY A 79 6.27 -1.23 -10.23
C GLY A 79 7.34 -2.20 -10.72
N GLU A 80 6.94 -3.11 -11.61
CA GLU A 80 7.74 -4.28 -11.95
C GLU A 80 9.04 -3.95 -12.70
N LEU A 81 8.98 -3.06 -13.70
CA LEU A 81 10.20 -2.62 -14.39
C LEU A 81 11.14 -1.85 -13.43
N ALA A 82 10.63 -1.15 -12.41
CA ALA A 82 11.48 -0.55 -11.38
C ALA A 82 12.22 -1.61 -10.58
N ARG A 83 11.53 -2.69 -10.18
CA ARG A 83 12.12 -3.84 -9.49
C ARG A 83 13.19 -4.53 -10.34
N GLU A 84 12.92 -4.78 -11.62
CA GLU A 84 13.87 -5.40 -12.55
C GLU A 84 15.14 -4.54 -12.74
N ARG A 85 14.96 -3.23 -13.03
CA ARG A 85 16.08 -2.30 -13.23
C ARG A 85 16.90 -2.10 -11.98
N GLY A 86 16.23 -2.06 -10.82
CA GLY A 86 16.90 -1.99 -9.54
C GLY A 86 17.80 -3.20 -9.24
N GLY A 87 17.51 -4.38 -9.80
CA GLY A 87 18.42 -5.52 -9.73
C GLY A 87 19.73 -5.32 -10.53
N GLN A 88 19.70 -4.48 -11.56
CA GLN A 88 20.85 -4.15 -12.41
C GLN A 88 21.61 -2.92 -11.89
N THR A 89 20.89 -1.93 -11.36
CA THR A 89 21.45 -0.69 -10.81
C THR A 89 20.89 -0.41 -9.40
N PRO A 90 21.34 -1.15 -8.36
CA PRO A 90 20.74 -1.07 -7.02
C PRO A 90 20.82 0.31 -6.37
N LEU A 91 21.86 1.09 -6.67
CA LEU A 91 22.06 2.45 -6.11
C LEU A 91 21.05 3.49 -6.65
N ARG A 92 20.13 3.08 -7.53
CA ARG A 92 19.01 3.89 -8.05
C ARG A 92 17.64 3.35 -7.65
N LEU A 93 17.61 2.26 -6.87
CA LEU A 93 16.40 1.59 -6.45
C LEU A 93 16.06 1.95 -5.01
N VAL A 94 14.86 2.49 -4.82
CA VAL A 94 14.21 2.57 -3.53
C VAL A 94 13.33 1.33 -3.36
N SER A 95 13.65 0.53 -2.35
CA SER A 95 12.86 -0.62 -1.89
C SER A 95 12.52 -0.47 -0.40
N SER A 96 11.53 -1.23 0.07
CA SER A 96 11.16 -1.29 1.48
C SER A 96 10.90 0.07 2.15
N ALA A 97 10.41 1.06 1.39
CA ALA A 97 10.18 2.42 1.89
C ALA A 97 9.27 2.45 3.14
N LYS A 98 8.32 1.52 3.22
CA LYS A 98 7.44 1.31 4.38
C LYS A 98 8.22 0.97 5.66
N SER A 99 9.24 0.11 5.58
CA SER A 99 10.10 -0.23 6.73
C SER A 99 10.93 0.98 7.20
N TRP A 100 11.28 1.89 6.29
CA TRP A 100 11.92 3.15 6.69
C TRP A 100 10.96 4.06 7.46
N LEU A 101 9.67 4.08 7.10
CA LEU A 101 8.65 4.80 7.87
C LEU A 101 8.47 4.24 9.29
N SER A 102 8.66 2.93 9.52
CA SER A 102 8.59 2.35 10.86
C SER A 102 9.84 2.61 11.69
N HIS A 103 10.99 2.87 11.06
CA HIS A 103 12.24 3.06 11.79
C HIS A 103 12.38 4.46 12.40
N ALA A 104 12.14 4.59 13.71
CA ALA A 104 12.11 5.87 14.44
C ALA A 104 13.44 6.64 14.48
N ALA A 105 14.56 5.94 14.33
CA ALA A 105 15.88 6.58 14.29
C ALA A 105 16.21 7.21 12.91
N SER A 106 15.43 6.91 11.87
CA SER A 106 15.67 7.42 10.53
C SER A 106 15.06 8.81 10.32
N ASP A 107 15.68 9.62 9.47
CA ASP A 107 15.05 10.85 8.97
C ASP A 107 14.00 10.50 7.91
N ARG A 108 12.78 10.23 8.37
CA ARG A 108 11.66 9.78 7.53
C ARG A 108 11.20 10.83 6.50
N ARG A 109 11.59 12.10 6.66
CA ARG A 109 11.30 13.20 5.71
C ARG A 109 12.52 13.63 4.89
N GLY A 110 13.73 13.30 5.34
CA GLY A 110 14.97 13.56 4.64
C GLY A 110 15.14 12.69 3.40
N ALA A 111 15.82 13.24 2.39
CA ALA A 111 16.14 12.53 1.14
C ALA A 111 17.26 11.50 1.36
N ILE A 112 16.93 10.38 2.01
CA ILE A 112 17.89 9.34 2.42
C ILE A 112 17.87 8.10 1.54
N LEU A 113 16.91 7.97 0.60
CA LEU A 113 16.76 6.82 -0.28
C LEU A 113 17.01 7.20 -1.76
N PRO A 114 17.63 6.35 -2.58
CA PRO A 114 18.20 5.06 -2.22
C PRO A 114 19.44 5.21 -1.33
N VAL A 115 19.69 4.19 -0.51
CA VAL A 115 20.85 4.16 0.38
C VAL A 115 22.11 4.13 -0.49
N GLU A 116 23.15 4.86 -0.09
CA GLU A 116 24.44 4.91 -0.82
C GLU A 116 24.34 5.37 -2.28
N ALA A 117 23.27 6.07 -2.66
CA ALA A 117 23.17 6.67 -3.99
C ALA A 117 24.40 7.54 -4.29
N ALA A 118 24.91 7.46 -5.52
CA ALA A 118 25.95 8.36 -6.01
C ALA A 118 25.46 9.81 -6.00
N GLU A 119 26.38 10.78 -6.01
CA GLU A 119 26.05 12.21 -5.89
C GLU A 119 25.14 12.74 -7.01
N ASP A 120 25.18 12.10 -8.19
CA ASP A 120 24.34 12.43 -9.34
C ASP A 120 22.92 11.85 -9.25
N VAL A 121 22.65 10.98 -8.27
CA VAL A 121 21.33 10.36 -8.07
C VAL A 121 20.52 11.21 -7.10
N THR A 122 19.45 11.82 -7.61
CA THR A 122 18.45 12.50 -6.78
C THR A 122 17.89 11.51 -5.76
N ARG A 123 18.02 11.81 -4.48
CA ARG A 123 17.41 11.01 -3.41
C ARG A 123 16.00 11.50 -3.09
N VAL A 124 15.20 10.62 -2.49
CA VAL A 124 13.86 10.85 -1.99
C VAL A 124 13.75 10.39 -0.54
N SER A 125 12.72 10.88 0.15
CA SER A 125 12.41 10.41 1.50
C SER A 125 11.53 9.17 1.50
N PRO A 126 11.48 8.42 2.62
CA PRO A 126 10.49 7.37 2.81
C PRO A 126 9.05 7.83 2.53
N VAL A 127 8.67 9.03 3.01
CA VAL A 127 7.35 9.63 2.74
C VAL A 127 7.13 9.86 1.25
N GLU A 128 8.13 10.40 0.55
CA GLU A 128 8.03 10.68 -0.89
C GLU A 128 7.92 9.38 -1.69
N ALA A 129 8.69 8.34 -1.35
CA ALA A 129 8.58 7.04 -2.00
C ALA A 129 7.18 6.42 -1.80
N SER A 130 6.65 6.44 -0.58
CA SER A 130 5.27 6.00 -0.29
C SER A 130 4.22 6.86 -1.02
N THR A 131 4.45 8.17 -1.14
CA THR A 131 3.58 9.07 -1.91
C THR A 131 3.54 8.65 -3.38
N ARG A 132 4.67 8.26 -3.98
CA ARG A 132 4.73 7.80 -5.37
C ARG A 132 4.00 6.47 -5.57
N TYR A 133 4.08 5.54 -4.62
CA TYR A 133 3.31 4.29 -4.67
C TYR A 133 1.81 4.55 -4.61
N LEU A 134 1.36 5.38 -3.66
CA LEU A 134 -0.06 5.75 -3.53
C LEU A 134 -0.56 6.55 -4.74
N THR A 135 0.27 7.44 -5.28
CA THR A 135 -0.05 8.21 -6.49
C THR A 135 -0.23 7.29 -7.70
N HIS A 136 0.59 6.24 -7.82
CA HIS A 136 0.44 5.24 -8.88
C HIS A 136 -0.90 4.51 -8.79
N LEU A 137 -1.27 4.06 -7.58
CA LEU A 137 -2.58 3.41 -7.34
C LEU A 137 -3.76 4.36 -7.58
N ALA A 138 -3.65 5.61 -7.11
CA ALA A 138 -4.65 6.66 -7.32
C ALA A 138 -4.90 6.92 -8.81
N ARG A 139 -3.83 7.09 -9.59
CA ARG A 139 -3.93 7.32 -11.03
C ARG A 139 -4.45 6.09 -11.79
N ALA A 140 -4.09 4.89 -11.35
CA ALA A 140 -4.63 3.65 -11.90
C ALA A 140 -6.14 3.55 -11.67
N TRP A 141 -6.61 3.87 -10.46
CA TRP A 141 -8.03 3.94 -10.14
C TRP A 141 -8.74 4.99 -10.99
N ASP A 142 -8.24 6.23 -11.04
CA ASP A 142 -8.85 7.34 -11.78
C ASP A 142 -8.93 7.06 -13.29
N ALA A 143 -7.93 6.38 -13.85
CA ALA A 143 -7.94 5.97 -15.26
C ALA A 143 -9.00 4.90 -15.55
N ALA A 144 -9.26 3.99 -14.60
CA ALA A 144 -10.28 2.96 -14.72
C ALA A 144 -11.70 3.48 -14.37
N HIS A 145 -11.81 4.51 -13.52
CA HIS A 145 -13.07 5.05 -12.99
C HIS A 145 -13.13 6.58 -13.15
N PRO A 146 -13.14 7.11 -14.38
CA PRO A 146 -13.08 8.55 -14.62
C PRO A 146 -14.27 9.32 -14.01
N GLU A 147 -15.43 8.66 -13.86
CA GLU A 147 -16.64 9.23 -13.27
C GLU A 147 -16.66 9.19 -11.74
N ALA A 148 -15.72 8.46 -11.11
CA ALA A 148 -15.67 8.23 -9.67
C ALA A 148 -14.22 8.35 -9.15
N PRO A 149 -13.59 9.52 -9.27
CA PRO A 149 -12.17 9.70 -8.96
C PRO A 149 -11.89 9.46 -7.46
N ILE A 150 -10.66 9.04 -7.15
CA ILE A 150 -10.25 8.61 -5.81
C ILE A 150 -10.42 9.71 -4.75
N ARG A 151 -10.28 10.98 -5.14
CA ARG A 151 -10.51 12.12 -4.23
C ARG A 151 -11.91 12.15 -3.63
N ASN A 152 -12.90 11.56 -4.31
CA ASN A 152 -14.28 11.49 -3.86
C ASN A 152 -14.59 10.18 -3.11
N ALA A 153 -13.61 9.27 -3.01
CA ALA A 153 -13.75 7.98 -2.37
C ALA A 153 -13.49 8.08 -0.87
N ASN A 154 -14.12 7.18 -0.11
CA ASN A 154 -13.72 6.87 1.26
C ASN A 154 -12.68 5.76 1.20
N VAL A 155 -11.45 6.06 1.59
CA VAL A 155 -10.31 5.15 1.49
C VAL A 155 -9.95 4.61 2.88
N VAL A 156 -9.85 3.28 2.99
CA VAL A 156 -9.22 2.61 4.12
C VAL A 156 -7.81 2.22 3.69
N LEU A 157 -6.79 2.67 4.42
CA LEU A 157 -5.39 2.35 4.16
C LEU A 157 -4.82 1.53 5.32
N THR A 158 -4.27 0.37 5.03
CA THR A 158 -3.68 -0.49 6.06
C THR A 158 -2.31 0.02 6.50
N VAL A 159 -2.02 -0.16 7.79
CA VAL A 159 -0.71 0.11 8.41
C VAL A 159 -0.33 -1.01 9.37
N PRO A 160 0.98 -1.28 9.58
CA PRO A 160 1.39 -2.28 10.54
C PRO A 160 0.95 -1.91 11.95
N ALA A 161 0.54 -2.90 12.73
CA ALA A 161 0.15 -2.67 14.12
C ALA A 161 1.30 -2.12 14.99
N SER A 162 2.55 -2.37 14.59
CA SER A 162 3.77 -1.87 15.22
C SER A 162 4.07 -0.40 14.92
N PHE A 163 3.37 0.25 13.98
CA PHE A 163 3.60 1.65 13.65
C PHE A 163 3.29 2.57 14.82
N ASP A 164 4.30 3.38 15.19
CA ASP A 164 4.15 4.49 16.12
C ASP A 164 3.23 5.59 15.55
N PRO A 165 2.72 6.53 16.39
CA PRO A 165 1.84 7.60 15.92
C PRO A 165 2.43 8.46 14.80
N VAL A 166 3.76 8.68 14.81
CA VAL A 166 4.45 9.48 13.79
C VAL A 166 4.46 8.75 12.46
N ALA A 167 4.74 7.44 12.45
CA ALA A 167 4.72 6.64 11.23
C ALA A 167 3.32 6.61 10.61
N ARG A 168 2.26 6.55 11.43
CA ARG A 168 0.87 6.66 10.98
C ARG A 168 0.56 8.03 10.36
N GLU A 169 0.97 9.10 11.02
CA GLU A 169 0.82 10.47 10.51
C GLU A 169 1.54 10.64 9.16
N LEU A 170 2.76 10.12 9.02
CA LEU A 170 3.54 10.16 7.79
C LEU A 170 2.90 9.37 6.65
N THR A 171 2.30 8.22 6.95
CA THR A 171 1.51 7.45 5.97
C THR A 171 0.28 8.23 5.52
N ALA A 172 -0.43 8.88 6.45
CA ALA A 172 -1.55 9.76 6.11
C ALA A 172 -1.11 10.97 5.27
N GLU A 173 0.03 11.58 5.59
CA GLU A 173 0.64 12.66 4.81
C GLU A 173 0.90 12.21 3.36
N ALA A 174 1.48 11.02 3.17
CA ALA A 174 1.74 10.46 1.85
C ALA A 174 0.44 10.21 1.06
N ALA A 175 -0.63 9.74 1.72
CA ALA A 175 -1.94 9.54 1.11
C ALA A 175 -2.57 10.87 0.69
N THR A 176 -2.53 11.90 1.54
CA THR A 176 -3.02 13.24 1.19
C THR A 176 -2.28 13.81 -0.01
N LYS A 177 -0.95 13.66 -0.06
CA LYS A 177 -0.14 14.10 -1.22
C LYS A 177 -0.47 13.33 -2.50
N ALA A 178 -0.95 12.10 -2.40
CA ALA A 178 -1.42 11.30 -3.52
C ALA A 178 -2.86 11.65 -3.98
N GLY A 179 -3.51 12.63 -3.35
CA GLY A 179 -4.88 13.07 -3.70
C GLY A 179 -5.99 12.29 -3.00
N ILE A 180 -5.68 11.54 -1.95
CA ILE A 180 -6.66 10.84 -1.12
C ILE A 180 -7.13 11.79 -0.01
N GLU A 181 -8.36 12.30 -0.12
CA GLU A 181 -8.91 13.33 0.78
C GLU A 181 -9.64 12.73 2.00
N SER A 182 -10.36 11.62 1.83
CA SER A 182 -11.08 10.92 2.91
C SER A 182 -10.39 9.61 3.24
N LEU A 183 -9.66 9.58 4.36
CA LEU A 183 -8.78 8.48 4.75
C LEU A 183 -9.10 7.97 6.16
N THR A 184 -9.20 6.65 6.29
CA THR A 184 -9.19 5.93 7.55
C THR A 184 -8.00 4.99 7.57
N LEU A 185 -7.15 5.07 8.60
CA LEU A 185 -6.09 4.08 8.80
C LEU A 185 -6.63 2.88 9.55
N LEU A 186 -6.29 1.67 9.09
CA LEU A 186 -6.66 0.41 9.73
C LEU A 186 -5.41 -0.42 10.00
N GLU A 187 -5.34 -1.11 11.14
CA GLU A 187 -4.22 -2.02 11.38
C GLU A 187 -4.32 -3.25 10.48
N GLU A 188 -3.24 -3.64 9.81
CA GLU A 188 -3.13 -4.84 8.98
C GLU A 188 -3.73 -6.11 9.62
N PRO A 189 -3.41 -6.47 10.88
CA PRO A 189 -3.99 -7.67 11.47
C PRO A 189 -5.50 -7.57 11.68
N GLN A 190 -6.05 -6.37 11.89
CA GLN A 190 -7.50 -6.17 11.94
C GLN A 190 -8.11 -6.30 10.53
N ALA A 191 -7.45 -5.75 9.50
CA ALA A 191 -7.88 -5.90 8.11
C ALA A 191 -7.93 -7.39 7.69
N ALA A 192 -6.91 -8.17 8.07
CA ALA A 192 -6.88 -9.61 7.84
C ALA A 192 -8.03 -10.35 8.54
N LEU A 193 -8.34 -9.99 9.79
CA LEU A 193 -9.47 -10.56 10.52
C LEU A 193 -10.82 -10.19 9.86
N TYR A 194 -11.02 -8.94 9.43
CA TYR A 194 -12.23 -8.54 8.73
C TYR A 194 -12.40 -9.27 7.39
N ALA A 195 -11.31 -9.44 6.62
CA ALA A 195 -11.34 -10.22 5.40
C ALA A 195 -11.69 -11.70 5.65
N TRP A 196 -11.20 -12.27 6.75
CA TRP A 196 -11.59 -13.63 7.14
C TRP A 196 -13.07 -13.71 7.54
N ILE A 197 -13.59 -12.73 8.30
CA ILE A 197 -15.02 -12.67 8.68
C ILE A 197 -15.91 -12.59 7.44
N GLU A 198 -15.56 -11.72 6.48
CA GLU A 198 -16.29 -11.57 5.22
C GLU A 198 -16.33 -12.90 4.45
N ARG A 199 -15.18 -13.57 4.30
CA ARG A 199 -15.09 -14.85 3.59
C ARG A 199 -15.91 -15.97 4.25
N MET A 200 -16.07 -15.93 5.57
CA MET A 200 -16.85 -16.92 6.31
C MET A 200 -18.36 -16.70 6.20
N GLY A 201 -18.80 -15.52 5.75
CA GLY A 201 -20.22 -15.14 5.66
C GLY A 201 -20.93 -15.33 7.01
N ASP A 202 -22.22 -15.67 7.00
CA ASP A 202 -23.03 -15.81 8.22
C ASP A 202 -22.51 -16.85 9.23
N GLY A 203 -21.65 -17.78 8.81
CA GLY A 203 -21.08 -18.84 9.65
C GLY A 203 -19.92 -18.41 10.54
N TRP A 204 -19.41 -17.18 10.41
CA TRP A 204 -18.23 -16.73 11.16
C TRP A 204 -18.40 -16.83 12.69
N ARG A 205 -19.63 -16.64 13.19
CA ARG A 205 -19.97 -16.72 14.62
C ARG A 205 -19.86 -18.12 15.21
N GLU A 206 -19.80 -19.16 14.38
CA GLU A 206 -19.53 -20.52 14.84
C GLU A 206 -18.05 -20.73 15.21
N HIS A 207 -17.18 -19.81 14.76
CA HIS A 207 -15.73 -19.91 14.85
C HIS A 207 -15.09 -18.84 15.73
N LEU A 208 -15.80 -17.74 16.03
CA LEU A 208 -15.33 -16.68 16.92
C LEU A 208 -16.39 -16.31 17.95
N SER A 209 -15.99 -16.33 19.22
CA SER A 209 -16.79 -15.93 20.39
C SER A 209 -16.11 -14.80 21.16
N VAL A 210 -16.89 -14.04 21.93
CA VAL A 210 -16.36 -13.07 22.90
C VAL A 210 -15.43 -13.81 23.87
N GLY A 211 -14.22 -13.28 24.05
CA GLY A 211 -13.16 -13.86 24.88
C GLY A 211 -12.12 -14.67 24.10
N ASP A 212 -12.35 -14.96 22.81
CA ASP A 212 -11.37 -15.66 21.99
C ASP A 212 -10.14 -14.79 21.71
N LEU A 213 -9.01 -15.46 21.53
CA LEU A 213 -7.75 -14.85 21.10
C LEU A 213 -7.39 -15.35 19.71
N VAL A 214 -7.24 -14.42 18.78
CA VAL A 214 -6.85 -14.66 17.40
C VAL A 214 -5.39 -14.24 17.22
N LEU A 215 -4.53 -15.19 16.88
CA LEU A 215 -3.15 -14.91 16.46
C LEU A 215 -3.14 -14.70 14.95
N VAL A 216 -2.85 -13.48 14.52
CA VAL A 216 -2.57 -13.14 13.14
C VAL A 216 -1.07 -13.29 12.89
N ILE A 217 -0.73 -14.08 11.88
CA ILE A 217 0.64 -14.34 11.43
C ILE A 217 0.76 -13.78 10.02
N ASP A 218 1.43 -12.64 9.88
CA ASP A 218 1.70 -12.01 8.59
C ASP A 218 3.13 -12.32 8.16
N VAL A 219 3.28 -13.01 7.04
CA VAL A 219 4.57 -13.38 6.44
C VAL A 219 4.62 -12.81 5.03
N GLY A 220 5.17 -11.60 4.93
CA GLY A 220 5.32 -10.86 3.68
C GLY A 220 6.66 -11.13 2.99
N GLY A 221 6.90 -10.36 1.92
CA GLY A 221 8.15 -10.46 1.14
C GLY A 221 9.38 -9.81 1.80
N GLY A 222 9.17 -8.92 2.76
CA GLY A 222 10.26 -8.22 3.47
C GLY A 222 10.07 -8.11 4.98
N THR A 223 8.93 -8.56 5.51
CA THR A 223 8.61 -8.46 6.93
C THR A 223 7.86 -9.69 7.41
N THR A 224 8.05 -10.06 8.68
CA THR A 224 7.19 -11.00 9.40
C THR A 224 6.67 -10.33 10.66
N ASP A 225 5.36 -10.32 10.83
CA ASP A 225 4.67 -9.66 11.94
C ASP A 225 3.69 -10.63 12.62
N PHE A 226 3.68 -10.61 13.94
CA PHE A 226 2.77 -11.42 14.76
C PHE A 226 1.91 -10.50 15.61
N SER A 227 0.59 -10.66 15.55
CA SER A 227 -0.34 -9.84 16.32
C SER A 227 -1.39 -10.71 17.01
N LEU A 228 -1.65 -10.43 18.28
CA LEU A 228 -2.71 -11.10 19.04
C LEU A 228 -3.89 -10.15 19.19
N ILE A 229 -5.06 -10.57 18.73
CA ILE A 229 -6.33 -9.84 18.82
C ILE A 229 -7.25 -10.59 19.78
N ALA A 230 -7.77 -9.90 20.79
CA ALA A 230 -8.90 -10.38 21.58
C ALA A 230 -10.20 -9.99 20.90
N ILE A 231 -11.13 -10.93 20.89
CA ILE A 231 -12.50 -10.69 20.46
C ILE A 231 -13.29 -10.22 21.68
N GLU A 232 -13.68 -8.96 21.69
CA GLU A 232 -14.44 -8.34 22.77
C GLU A 232 -15.85 -7.98 22.32
N GLU A 233 -16.66 -7.46 23.23
CA GLU A 233 -18.00 -6.95 22.95
C GLU A 233 -18.07 -5.48 23.32
N GLU A 234 -18.45 -4.64 22.36
CA GLU A 234 -18.70 -3.21 22.54
C GLU A 234 -20.08 -2.89 21.96
N ASP A 235 -20.97 -2.30 22.77
CA ASP A 235 -22.35 -1.98 22.39
C ASP A 235 -23.16 -3.14 21.76
N GLY A 236 -22.91 -4.37 22.21
CA GLY A 236 -23.59 -5.58 21.69
C GLY A 236 -23.03 -6.07 20.35
N GLN A 237 -21.93 -5.49 19.87
CA GLN A 237 -21.22 -5.90 18.66
C GLN A 237 -19.85 -6.46 19.00
N LEU A 238 -19.41 -7.44 18.22
CA LEU A 238 -18.09 -8.04 18.36
C LEU A 238 -17.03 -7.03 17.90
N ALA A 239 -16.10 -6.70 18.78
CA ALA A 239 -15.07 -5.68 18.60
C ALA A 239 -13.68 -6.30 18.70
N PRO A 240 -12.87 -6.31 17.62
CA PRO A 240 -11.51 -6.85 17.66
C PRO A 240 -10.55 -5.86 18.33
N ARG A 241 -10.07 -6.18 19.54
CA ARG A 241 -9.08 -5.39 20.26
C ARG A 241 -7.70 -6.03 20.20
N ARG A 242 -6.71 -5.30 19.71
CA ARG A 242 -5.32 -5.75 19.75
C ARG A 242 -4.80 -5.82 21.19
N VAL A 243 -4.21 -6.96 21.55
CA VAL A 243 -3.66 -7.24 22.90
C VAL A 243 -2.14 -7.18 22.91
N ALA A 244 -1.49 -7.72 21.87
CA ALA A 244 -0.05 -7.77 21.77
C ALA A 244 0.41 -7.70 20.31
N VAL A 245 1.62 -7.18 20.11
CA VAL A 245 2.31 -7.12 18.81
C VAL A 245 3.73 -7.61 19.06
N GLY A 246 4.18 -8.55 18.25
CA GLY A 246 5.57 -8.98 18.22
C GLY A 246 6.46 -7.88 17.64
N ASP A 247 7.77 -8.01 17.80
CA ASP A 247 8.70 -7.12 17.13
C ASP A 247 8.53 -7.21 15.61
N HIS A 248 8.74 -6.09 14.92
CA HIS A 248 8.73 -6.05 13.46
C HIS A 248 10.00 -6.71 12.92
N ILE A 249 9.88 -7.92 12.37
CA ILE A 249 11.03 -8.70 11.89
C ILE A 249 11.25 -8.38 10.41
N LEU A 250 12.40 -7.80 10.08
CA LEU A 250 12.83 -7.61 8.68
C LEU A 250 13.42 -8.91 8.13
N LEU A 251 13.04 -9.28 6.90
CA LEU A 251 13.54 -10.46 6.17
C LEU A 251 14.68 -10.11 5.21
#